data_AF-A0A355QB53-F1
#
_entry.id   AF-A0A355QB53-F1
#
_cell.length_a   1.000
_cell.length_b   1.000
_cell.length_c   1.000
_cell.angle_alpha   90.00
_cell.angle_beta   90.00
_cell.angle_gamma   90.00
#
_symmetry.space_group_name_H-M   'P 1'
#
loop_
_entity.id
_entity.type
_entity.pdbx_description
1 polymer ?
#
loop_
_entity_poly.entity_id
_entity_poly.type
_entity_poly.pdbx_seq_one_letter_code
_entity_poly.pdbx_strand_id
1 'polypeptide(L)'
;MSLRVNTNMPAINSHRNLINNNAEQAKTMESLSSGLKINRGADGPASLVISERLRAQTAGLKQAIDNSEAGVSLVQTAEAALDEVSAALINARQLAVHAANEAVNDEFMLRADQQEIDNILATVNRIAKNTQYGKKNLLDGSKGATGVVSGANLEFVGATQATKTSGPQGYDIHITQAARRSQVTGVQALTNEIIDRGEQITIIEDSKTVSFKTIKGETVETNLNALNAA
;
A
#
# COMPACT_ATOMS: atom_id res chain seq x y z
N MET A 1 -41.12 -21.73 80.52
CA MET A 1 -41.25 -20.71 79.45
C MET A 1 -41.38 -19.34 80.10
N SER A 2 -40.36 -18.49 79.97
CA SER A 2 -40.35 -17.16 80.58
C SER A 2 -41.15 -16.20 79.69
N LEU A 3 -42.39 -15.89 80.09
CA LEU A 3 -43.19 -14.83 79.48
C LEU A 3 -42.68 -13.49 80.02
N ARG A 4 -41.80 -12.83 79.25
CA ARG A 4 -41.40 -11.44 79.50
C ARG A 4 -42.31 -10.51 78.69
N VAL A 5 -43.05 -9.64 79.37
CA VAL A 5 -44.04 -8.72 78.75
C VAL A 5 -43.37 -7.65 77.86
N ASN A 6 -42.12 -7.30 78.16
CA ASN A 6 -41.43 -6.19 77.48
C ASN A 6 -40.80 -6.58 76.12
N THR A 7 -40.62 -7.87 75.83
CA THR A 7 -39.97 -8.36 74.61
C THR A 7 -40.73 -9.53 74.01
N ASN A 8 -41.39 -9.31 72.87
CA ASN A 8 -42.16 -10.33 72.17
C ASN A 8 -41.27 -11.08 71.15
N MET A 9 -40.64 -12.17 71.60
CA MET A 9 -39.76 -13.01 70.77
C MET A 9 -40.46 -13.62 69.53
N PRO A 10 -41.70 -14.14 69.62
CA PRO A 10 -42.45 -14.56 68.43
C PRO A 10 -42.62 -13.46 67.38
N ALA A 11 -42.98 -12.23 67.79
CA ALA A 11 -43.13 -11.11 66.87
C ALA A 11 -41.81 -10.71 66.19
N ILE A 12 -40.69 -10.73 66.93
CA ILE A 12 -39.34 -10.47 66.37
C ILE A 12 -38.96 -11.54 65.34
N ASN A 13 -39.27 -12.82 65.61
CA ASN A 13 -39.01 -13.91 64.66
C ASN A 13 -39.88 -13.79 63.39
N SER A 14 -41.17 -13.48 63.55
CA SER A 14 -42.06 -13.20 62.42
C SER A 14 -41.59 -12.00 61.59
N HIS A 15 -41.10 -10.94 62.24
CA HIS A 15 -40.54 -9.77 61.56
C HIS A 15 -39.25 -10.10 60.79
N ARG A 16 -38.36 -10.92 61.36
CA ARG A 16 -37.14 -11.39 60.67
C ARG A 16 -37.49 -12.22 59.42
N ASN A 17 -38.48 -13.10 59.50
CA ASN A 17 -38.96 -13.87 58.35
C ASN A 17 -39.59 -12.97 57.27
N LEU A 18 -40.36 -11.95 57.67
CA LEU A 18 -40.93 -10.97 56.75
C LEU A 18 -39.84 -10.16 56.03
N ILE A 19 -38.78 -9.75 56.73
CA ILE A 19 -37.63 -9.06 56.11
C ILE A 19 -36.96 -9.96 55.06
N ASN A 20 -36.73 -11.23 55.37
CA ASN A 20 -36.13 -12.18 54.43
C ASN A 20 -37.01 -12.38 53.20
N ASN A 21 -38.33 -12.56 53.38
CA ASN A 21 -39.28 -12.70 52.28
C ASN A 21 -39.34 -11.45 51.40
N ASN A 22 -39.33 -10.25 51.99
CA ASN A 22 -39.29 -9.00 51.23
C ASN A 22 -38.00 -8.87 50.39
N ALA A 23 -36.85 -9.28 50.93
CA ALA A 23 -35.60 -9.27 50.20
C ALA A 23 -35.61 -10.26 49.01
N GLU A 24 -36.17 -11.45 49.19
CA GLU A 24 -36.31 -12.45 48.12
C GLU A 24 -37.33 -12.02 47.06
N GLN A 25 -38.44 -11.40 47.46
CA GLN A 25 -39.43 -10.82 46.55
C GLN A 25 -38.80 -9.68 45.73
N ALA A 26 -38.02 -8.80 46.35
CA ALA A 26 -37.33 -7.72 45.65
C ALA A 26 -36.35 -8.26 44.60
N LYS A 27 -35.59 -9.32 44.93
CA LYS A 27 -34.69 -9.99 43.98
C LYS A 27 -35.45 -10.64 42.81
N THR A 28 -36.57 -11.30 43.10
CA THR A 28 -37.40 -11.91 42.06
C THR A 28 -37.98 -10.85 41.13
N MET A 29 -38.41 -9.71 41.67
CA MET A 29 -38.86 -8.56 40.88
C MET A 29 -37.74 -7.95 40.04
N GLU A 30 -36.50 -7.86 40.55
CA GLU A 30 -35.32 -7.43 39.79
C GLU A 30 -35.05 -8.35 38.59
N SER A 31 -35.12 -9.67 38.80
CA SER A 31 -34.95 -10.67 37.73
C SER A 31 -36.08 -10.66 36.71
N LEU A 32 -37.33 -10.47 37.14
CA LEU A 32 -38.48 -10.34 36.22
C LEU A 32 -38.38 -9.05 35.40
N SER A 33 -37.96 -7.94 36.00
CA SER A 33 -37.87 -6.64 35.33
C SER A 33 -36.71 -6.55 34.35
N SER A 34 -35.59 -7.22 34.66
CA SER A 34 -34.42 -7.29 33.78
C SER A 34 -34.53 -8.39 32.71
N GLY A 35 -35.34 -9.43 32.96
CA GLY A 35 -35.38 -10.65 32.15
C GLY A 35 -34.11 -11.50 32.23
N LEU A 36 -33.16 -11.15 33.11
CA LEU A 36 -31.89 -11.84 33.26
C LEU A 36 -31.87 -12.66 34.55
N LYS A 37 -31.37 -13.89 34.46
CA LYS A 37 -31.19 -14.78 35.62
C LYS A 37 -30.09 -14.29 36.57
N ILE A 38 -29.09 -13.58 36.05
CA ILE A 38 -27.92 -13.08 36.81
C ILE A 38 -27.87 -11.57 36.61
N ASN A 39 -28.19 -10.82 37.68
CA ASN A 39 -28.20 -9.35 37.64
C ASN A 39 -27.03 -8.73 38.41
N ARG A 40 -26.54 -9.44 39.43
CA ARG A 40 -25.47 -8.95 40.32
C ARG A 40 -24.32 -9.95 40.37
N GLY A 41 -23.11 -9.46 40.59
CA GLY A 41 -21.92 -10.30 40.81
C GLY A 41 -22.05 -11.23 42.02
N ALA A 42 -22.91 -10.90 42.98
CA ALA A 42 -23.23 -11.72 44.14
C ALA A 42 -24.08 -12.97 43.81
N ASP A 43 -24.80 -12.99 42.67
CA ASP A 43 -25.67 -14.12 42.30
C ASP A 43 -24.91 -15.29 41.68
N GLY A 44 -23.70 -15.02 41.17
CA GLY A 44 -22.85 -16.01 40.50
C GLY A 44 -21.67 -15.34 39.82
N PRO A 45 -20.56 -15.06 40.53
CA PRO A 45 -19.45 -14.27 40.01
C PRO A 45 -18.81 -14.91 38.78
N ALA A 46 -18.64 -16.24 38.76
CA ALA A 46 -18.12 -16.96 37.60
C ALA A 46 -19.04 -16.86 36.37
N SER A 47 -20.37 -17.00 36.57
CA SER A 47 -21.34 -16.92 35.48
C SER A 47 -21.50 -15.50 34.95
N LEU A 48 -21.41 -14.47 35.81
CA LEU A 48 -21.39 -13.07 35.39
C LEU A 48 -20.13 -12.75 34.56
N VAL A 49 -18.96 -13.23 34.97
CA VAL A 49 -17.71 -13.01 34.21
C VAL A 49 -17.80 -13.65 32.82
N ILE A 50 -18.36 -14.86 32.71
CA ILE A 50 -18.57 -15.52 31.42
C ILE A 50 -19.57 -14.72 30.58
N SER A 51 -20.70 -14.27 31.15
CA SER A 51 -21.69 -13.50 30.39
C SER A 51 -21.14 -12.16 29.89
N GLU A 52 -20.33 -11.46 30.69
CA GLU A 52 -19.69 -10.21 30.27
C GLU A 52 -18.61 -10.45 29.20
N ARG A 53 -17.85 -11.55 29.31
CA ARG A 53 -16.93 -11.95 28.25
C ARG A 53 -17.66 -12.24 26.93
N LEU A 54 -18.78 -12.96 26.99
CA LEU A 54 -19.60 -13.23 25.81
C LEU A 54 -20.21 -11.93 25.25
N ARG A 55 -20.71 -11.03 26.10
CA ARG A 55 -21.22 -9.71 25.69
C ARG A 55 -20.14 -8.90 24.97
N ALA A 56 -18.92 -8.87 25.52
CA ALA A 56 -17.78 -8.20 24.90
C ALA A 56 -17.40 -8.85 23.55
N GLN A 57 -17.42 -10.19 23.47
CA GLN A 57 -17.20 -10.91 22.22
C GLN A 57 -18.28 -10.61 21.18
N THR A 58 -19.56 -10.60 21.55
CA THR A 58 -20.66 -10.25 20.65
C THR A 58 -20.51 -8.83 20.13
N ALA A 59 -20.16 -7.86 21.00
CA ALA A 59 -19.90 -6.50 20.59
C ALA A 59 -18.70 -6.41 19.62
N GLY A 60 -17.62 -7.12 19.91
CA GLY A 60 -16.44 -7.19 19.04
C GLY A 60 -16.74 -7.83 17.68
N LEU A 61 -17.49 -8.94 17.66
CA LEU A 61 -17.91 -9.61 16.44
C LEU A 61 -18.83 -8.74 15.60
N LYS A 62 -19.77 -8.02 16.23
CA LYS A 62 -20.64 -7.06 15.52
C LYS A 62 -19.81 -6.00 14.80
N GLN A 63 -18.85 -5.40 15.50
CA GLN A 63 -17.95 -4.43 14.87
C GLN A 63 -17.10 -5.07 13.75
N ALA A 64 -16.66 -6.33 13.92
CA ALA A 64 -15.93 -7.04 12.87
C ALA A 64 -16.78 -7.30 11.63
N ILE A 65 -18.07 -7.59 11.80
CA ILE A 65 -19.03 -7.71 10.70
C ILE A 65 -19.19 -6.35 10.00
N ASP A 66 -19.48 -5.28 10.75
CA ASP A 66 -19.63 -3.93 10.19
C ASP A 66 -18.36 -3.49 9.42
N ASN A 67 -17.17 -3.81 9.94
CA ASN A 67 -15.89 -3.55 9.27
C ASN A 67 -15.73 -4.39 7.99
N SER A 68 -16.20 -5.64 7.99
CA SER A 68 -16.14 -6.52 6.82
C SER A 68 -17.09 -6.05 5.72
N GLU A 69 -18.30 -5.61 6.08
CA GLU A 69 -19.26 -5.02 5.16
C GLU A 69 -18.71 -3.75 4.50
N ALA A 70 -18.07 -2.86 5.28
CA ALA A 70 -17.37 -1.70 4.73
C ALA A 70 -16.22 -2.10 3.79
N GLY A 71 -15.50 -3.18 4.10
CA GLY A 71 -14.50 -3.78 3.22
C GLY A 71 -15.09 -4.27 1.90
N VAL A 72 -16.24 -4.94 1.94
CA VAL A 72 -16.96 -5.39 0.74
C VAL A 72 -17.40 -4.19 -0.10
N SER A 73 -17.97 -3.15 0.51
CA SER A 73 -18.37 -1.93 -0.23
C SER A 73 -17.19 -1.24 -0.90
N LEU A 74 -16.02 -1.23 -0.24
CA LEU A 74 -14.79 -0.68 -0.82
C LEU A 74 -14.35 -1.49 -2.05
N VAL A 75 -14.35 -2.82 -1.94
CA VAL A 75 -13.98 -3.71 -3.07
C VAL A 75 -14.96 -3.56 -4.23
N GLN A 76 -16.26 -3.52 -3.96
CA GLN A 76 -17.28 -3.31 -5.00
C GLN A 76 -17.11 -1.98 -5.74
N THR A 77 -16.72 -0.92 -5.03
CA THR A 77 -16.41 0.38 -5.66
C THR A 77 -15.20 0.28 -6.58
N ALA A 78 -14.18 -0.47 -6.17
CA ALA A 78 -13.00 -0.72 -7.00
C ALA A 78 -13.35 -1.60 -8.22
N GLU A 79 -14.16 -2.65 -8.03
CA GLU A 79 -14.60 -3.57 -9.07
C GLU A 79 -15.41 -2.85 -10.16
N ALA A 80 -16.39 -2.04 -9.78
CA ALA A 80 -17.18 -1.26 -10.74
C ALA A 80 -16.31 -0.29 -11.57
N ALA A 81 -15.27 0.28 -10.97
CA ALA A 81 -14.32 1.11 -11.71
C ALA A 81 -13.41 0.29 -12.65
N LEU A 82 -13.01 -0.92 -12.23
CA LEU A 82 -12.23 -1.83 -13.07
C LEU A 82 -13.04 -2.39 -14.23
N ASP A 83 -14.35 -2.56 -14.09
CA ASP A 83 -15.24 -2.94 -15.19
C ASP A 83 -15.25 -1.86 -16.30
N GLU A 84 -15.29 -0.58 -15.92
CA GLU A 84 -15.18 0.52 -16.88
C GLU A 84 -13.80 0.55 -17.58
N VAL A 85 -12.73 0.30 -16.83
CA VAL A 85 -11.38 0.16 -17.39
C VAL A 85 -11.31 -1.02 -18.36
N SER A 86 -11.91 -2.16 -18.01
CA SER A 86 -11.97 -3.35 -18.86
C SER A 86 -12.68 -3.06 -20.19
N ALA A 87 -13.85 -2.41 -20.14
CA ALA A 87 -14.59 -2.01 -21.33
C ALA A 87 -13.78 -1.04 -22.22
N ALA A 88 -13.11 -0.05 -21.61
CA ALA A 88 -12.24 0.88 -22.33
C ALA A 88 -11.07 0.15 -23.03
N LEU A 89 -10.44 -0.82 -22.36
CA LEU A 89 -9.35 -1.62 -22.94
C LEU A 89 -9.82 -2.55 -24.07
N ILE A 90 -11.04 -3.08 -23.98
CA ILE A 90 -11.65 -3.85 -25.08
C ILE A 90 -11.81 -2.95 -26.32
N ASN A 91 -12.28 -1.71 -26.16
CA ASN A 91 -12.37 -0.74 -27.25
C ASN A 91 -10.99 -0.40 -27.83
N ALA A 92 -9.98 -0.17 -26.98
CA ALA A 92 -8.61 0.06 -27.44
C ALA A 92 -8.07 -1.12 -28.25
N ARG A 93 -8.37 -2.36 -27.84
CA ARG A 93 -8.02 -3.56 -28.60
C ARG A 93 -8.72 -3.62 -29.95
N GLN A 94 -10.00 -3.27 -30.03
CA GLN A 94 -10.74 -3.20 -31.29
C GLN A 94 -10.09 -2.19 -32.24
N LEU A 95 -9.73 -1.01 -31.74
CA LEU A 95 -9.03 0.00 -32.51
C LEU A 95 -7.64 -0.45 -32.97
N ALA A 96 -6.90 -1.15 -32.12
CA ALA A 96 -5.59 -1.69 -32.49
C ALA A 96 -5.70 -2.73 -33.62
N VAL A 97 -6.73 -3.60 -33.61
CA VAL A 97 -6.99 -4.55 -34.69
C VAL A 97 -7.46 -3.83 -35.95
N HIS A 98 -8.28 -2.78 -35.80
CA HIS A 98 -8.69 -1.93 -36.91
C HIS A 98 -7.47 -1.29 -37.58
N ALA A 99 -6.61 -0.60 -36.83
CA ALA A 99 -5.40 0.05 -37.32
C ALA A 99 -4.40 -0.92 -37.97
N ALA A 100 -4.37 -2.19 -37.53
CA ALA A 100 -3.54 -3.24 -38.12
C ALA A 100 -4.00 -3.70 -39.52
N ASN A 101 -5.19 -3.30 -39.98
CA ASN A 101 -5.68 -3.63 -41.31
C ASN A 101 -5.11 -2.66 -42.37
N GLU A 102 -3.87 -2.91 -42.80
CA GLU A 102 -3.13 -2.08 -43.76
C GLU A 102 -3.76 -2.01 -45.15
N ALA A 103 -4.61 -2.97 -45.52
CA ALA A 103 -5.23 -3.01 -46.84
C ALA A 103 -6.38 -2.00 -47.01
N VAL A 104 -6.95 -1.50 -45.90
CA VAL A 104 -8.13 -0.63 -45.90
C VAL A 104 -7.84 0.73 -45.27
N ASN A 105 -6.87 0.83 -44.37
CA ASN A 105 -6.61 2.07 -43.64
C ASN A 105 -5.58 2.98 -44.32
N ASP A 106 -5.95 4.25 -44.41
CA ASP A 106 -5.06 5.33 -44.83
C ASP A 106 -4.31 5.95 -43.63
N GLU A 107 -3.25 6.72 -43.89
CA GLU A 107 -2.44 7.38 -42.85
C GLU A 107 -3.28 8.31 -41.94
N PHE A 108 -4.32 8.95 -42.49
CA PHE A 108 -5.24 9.77 -41.70
C PHE A 108 -6.09 8.94 -40.74
N MET A 109 -6.53 7.75 -41.15
CA MET A 109 -7.28 6.83 -40.31
C MET A 109 -6.40 6.30 -39.18
N LEU A 110 -5.14 5.92 -39.47
CA LEU A 110 -4.18 5.52 -38.43
C LEU A 110 -3.96 6.62 -37.37
N ARG A 111 -3.85 7.89 -37.80
CA ARG A 111 -3.72 9.01 -36.86
C ARG A 111 -4.96 9.21 -36.00
N ALA A 112 -6.15 9.05 -36.58
CA ALA A 112 -7.40 9.14 -35.83
C ALA A 112 -7.53 8.00 -34.80
N ASP A 113 -7.20 6.76 -35.20
CA ASP A 113 -7.19 5.61 -34.30
C ASP A 113 -6.18 5.81 -33.16
N GLN A 114 -4.99 6.34 -33.45
CA GLN A 114 -4.01 6.65 -32.40
C GLN A 114 -4.52 7.70 -31.40
N GLN A 115 -5.17 8.78 -31.88
CA GLN A 115 -5.75 9.79 -31.00
C GLN A 115 -6.83 9.21 -30.08
N GLU A 116 -7.63 8.29 -30.59
CA GLU A 116 -8.68 7.64 -29.80
C GLU A 116 -8.10 6.66 -28.77
N ILE A 117 -7.03 5.93 -29.11
CA ILE A 117 -6.26 5.14 -28.14
C ILE A 117 -5.70 6.04 -27.02
N ASP A 118 -5.14 7.20 -27.37
CA ASP A 118 -4.62 8.15 -26.39
C ASP A 118 -5.73 8.68 -25.46
N ASN A 119 -6.93 8.93 -26.00
CA ASN A 119 -8.12 9.31 -25.22
C ASN A 119 -8.57 8.20 -24.27
N ILE A 120 -8.55 6.94 -24.73
CA ILE A 120 -8.86 5.78 -23.90
C ILE A 120 -7.85 5.67 -22.75
N LEU A 121 -6.54 5.77 -23.04
CA LEU A 121 -5.51 5.75 -22.01
C LEU A 121 -5.65 6.89 -21.00
N ALA A 122 -5.98 8.11 -21.46
CA ALA A 122 -6.27 9.23 -20.58
C ALA A 122 -7.49 8.96 -19.69
N THR A 123 -8.53 8.33 -20.23
CA THR A 123 -9.73 7.94 -19.48
C THR A 123 -9.42 6.88 -18.42
N VAL A 124 -8.66 5.84 -18.77
CA VAL A 124 -8.20 4.82 -17.81
C VAL A 124 -7.42 5.46 -16.66
N ASN A 125 -6.47 6.35 -16.98
CA ASN A 125 -5.71 7.08 -15.96
C ASN A 125 -6.60 7.96 -15.07
N ARG A 126 -7.63 8.59 -15.64
CA ARG A 126 -8.60 9.40 -14.89
C ARG A 126 -9.45 8.54 -13.97
N ILE A 127 -9.93 7.38 -14.42
CA ILE A 127 -10.67 6.43 -13.58
C ILE A 127 -9.78 6.00 -12.41
N ALA A 128 -8.54 5.56 -12.71
CA ALA A 128 -7.59 5.13 -11.67
C ALA A 128 -7.34 6.21 -10.60
N LYS A 129 -7.22 7.48 -10.99
CA LYS A 129 -6.99 8.61 -10.07
C LYS A 129 -8.24 9.05 -9.30
N ASN A 130 -9.42 8.93 -9.90
CA ASN A 130 -10.66 9.45 -9.31
C ASN A 130 -11.46 8.40 -8.53
N THR A 131 -11.17 7.11 -8.70
CA THR A 131 -11.82 6.04 -7.94
C THR A 131 -11.41 6.10 -6.46
N GLN A 132 -12.35 6.58 -5.65
CA GLN A 132 -12.16 6.80 -4.22
C GLN A 132 -13.30 6.18 -3.41
N TYR A 133 -12.97 5.64 -2.24
CA TYR A 133 -13.95 5.30 -1.21
C TYR A 133 -13.75 6.21 0.00
N GLY A 134 -14.72 7.09 0.24
CA GLY A 134 -14.58 8.19 1.18
C GLY A 134 -13.46 9.16 0.74
N LYS A 135 -12.35 9.19 1.49
CA LYS A 135 -11.17 10.02 1.20
C LYS A 135 -9.95 9.21 0.73
N LYS A 136 -10.13 7.92 0.43
CA LYS A 136 -9.03 7.01 0.08
C LYS A 136 -9.13 6.66 -1.40
N ASN A 137 -8.10 7.00 -2.16
CA ASN A 137 -7.93 6.49 -3.53
C ASN A 137 -7.68 4.99 -3.49
N LEU A 138 -8.24 4.27 -4.47
CA LEU A 138 -8.20 2.81 -4.52
C LEU A 138 -7.28 2.26 -5.61
N LEU A 139 -7.21 2.92 -6.77
CA LEU A 139 -6.60 2.37 -7.99
C LEU A 139 -5.35 3.13 -8.46
N ASP A 140 -4.85 4.08 -7.68
CA ASP A 140 -3.68 4.91 -8.02
C ASP A 140 -2.32 4.28 -7.65
N GLY A 141 -2.33 3.07 -7.09
CA GLY A 141 -1.13 2.37 -6.61
C GLY A 141 -0.61 2.86 -5.25
N SER A 142 -1.16 3.93 -4.66
CA SER A 142 -0.74 4.47 -3.36
C SER A 142 -0.98 3.52 -2.18
N LYS A 143 -1.87 2.53 -2.37
CA LYS A 143 -2.20 1.48 -1.40
C LYS A 143 -1.39 0.19 -1.61
N GLY A 144 -0.38 0.21 -2.48
CA GLY A 144 0.61 -0.85 -2.61
C GLY A 144 1.47 -1.01 -1.35
N ALA A 145 2.37 -2.00 -1.37
CA ALA A 145 3.29 -2.22 -0.26
C ALA A 145 4.18 -0.97 -0.08
N THR A 146 4.06 -0.35 1.08
CA THR A 146 4.84 0.83 1.49
C THR A 146 5.78 0.41 2.62
N GLY A 147 7.02 0.91 2.58
CA GLY A 147 8.03 0.67 3.60
C GLY A 147 8.38 1.95 4.34
N VAL A 148 8.69 1.81 5.62
CA VAL A 148 9.27 2.90 6.42
C VAL A 148 10.76 2.64 6.52
N VAL A 149 11.56 3.65 6.20
CA VAL A 149 13.02 3.57 6.27
C VAL A 149 13.49 4.37 7.47
N SER A 150 14.38 3.79 8.29
CA SER A 150 14.97 4.43 9.46
C SER A 150 16.49 4.39 9.34
N GLY A 151 17.11 5.56 9.17
CA GLY A 151 18.55 5.74 9.05
C GLY A 151 18.93 6.96 8.21
N ALA A 152 20.13 7.49 8.41
CA ALA A 152 20.64 8.59 7.60
C ALA A 152 20.98 8.09 6.18
N ASN A 153 20.62 8.88 5.16
CA ASN A 153 20.89 8.60 3.73
C ASN A 153 20.27 7.30 3.18
N LEU A 154 19.14 6.86 3.73
CA LEU A 154 18.38 5.73 3.20
C LEU A 154 17.08 6.24 2.57
N GLU A 155 16.78 5.77 1.35
CA GLU A 155 15.57 6.11 0.61
C GLU A 155 14.72 4.85 0.37
N PHE A 156 13.40 4.99 0.49
CA PHE A 156 12.49 3.92 0.13
C PHE A 156 12.37 3.84 -1.39
N VAL A 157 12.99 2.82 -1.98
CA VAL A 157 12.96 2.62 -3.45
C VAL A 157 11.67 1.94 -3.91
N GLY A 158 11.12 1.01 -3.11
CA GLY A 158 9.88 0.32 -3.44
C GLY A 158 9.69 -0.99 -2.66
N ALA A 159 8.45 -1.46 -2.57
CA ALA A 159 8.11 -2.77 -2.01
C ALA A 159 6.97 -3.41 -2.78
N THR A 160 6.95 -4.74 -2.76
CA THR A 160 5.86 -5.59 -3.23
C THR A 160 5.37 -6.45 -2.06
N GLN A 161 4.29 -7.21 -2.25
CA GLN A 161 3.86 -8.18 -1.22
C GLN A 161 4.92 -9.22 -0.87
N ALA A 162 5.88 -9.49 -1.76
CA ALA A 162 6.97 -10.42 -1.52
C ALA A 162 8.19 -9.78 -0.83
N THR A 163 8.21 -8.45 -0.68
CA THR A 163 9.33 -7.74 -0.07
C THR A 163 9.40 -8.07 1.42
N LYS A 164 10.48 -8.74 1.82
CA LYS A 164 10.77 -9.01 3.23
C LYS A 164 11.40 -7.78 3.87
N THR A 165 11.08 -7.55 5.13
CA THR A 165 11.75 -6.54 5.95
C THR A 165 13.25 -6.86 6.00
N SER A 166 14.08 -5.91 5.58
CA SER A 166 15.46 -5.87 6.00
C SER A 166 15.44 -5.63 7.51
N GLY A 167 15.91 -6.59 8.31
CA GLY A 167 16.00 -6.41 9.76
C GLY A 167 16.83 -5.17 10.14
N PRO A 168 16.99 -4.87 11.43
CA PRO A 168 17.67 -3.64 11.88
C PRO A 168 19.10 -3.45 11.34
N GLN A 169 19.74 -4.51 10.83
CA GLN A 169 21.11 -4.50 10.28
C GLN A 169 21.16 -4.43 8.74
N GLY A 170 20.02 -4.39 8.04
CA GLY A 170 20.01 -4.39 6.58
C GLY A 170 20.33 -5.76 5.95
N TYR A 171 20.64 -5.75 4.65
CA TYR A 171 21.23 -6.89 3.94
C TYR A 171 22.70 -6.57 3.68
N ASP A 172 23.60 -7.55 3.85
CA ASP A 172 25.01 -7.37 3.54
C ASP A 172 25.20 -7.15 2.02
N ILE A 173 25.64 -5.95 1.64
CA ILE A 173 26.02 -5.65 0.26
C ILE A 173 27.49 -6.02 0.10
N HIS A 174 27.76 -7.17 -0.52
CA HIS A 174 29.12 -7.56 -0.93
C HIS A 174 29.48 -6.90 -2.25
N ILE A 175 30.18 -5.76 -2.19
CA ILE A 175 30.77 -5.15 -3.38
C ILE A 175 32.02 -5.95 -3.76
N THR A 176 31.89 -6.85 -4.74
CA THR A 176 33.01 -7.71 -5.21
C THR A 176 34.03 -6.95 -6.05
N GLN A 177 33.65 -5.81 -6.62
CA GLN A 177 34.55 -4.97 -7.41
C GLN A 177 34.15 -3.50 -7.27
N ALA A 178 35.11 -2.66 -6.90
CA ALA A 178 34.92 -1.21 -6.89
C ALA A 178 34.74 -0.69 -8.33
N ALA A 179 33.88 0.32 -8.50
CA ALA A 179 33.73 1.00 -9.79
C ALA A 179 35.08 1.54 -10.27
N ARG A 180 35.49 1.19 -11.50
CA ARG A 180 36.66 1.75 -12.18
C ARG A 180 36.19 2.78 -13.20
N ARG A 181 36.98 3.84 -13.42
CA ARG A 181 36.73 4.79 -14.52
C ARG A 181 36.74 4.03 -15.85
N SER A 182 35.80 4.35 -16.73
CA SER A 182 35.77 3.84 -18.10
C SER A 182 37.07 4.24 -18.82
N GLN A 183 37.67 3.31 -19.55
CA GLN A 183 38.88 3.54 -20.35
C GLN A 183 38.63 3.01 -21.76
N VAL A 184 38.91 3.82 -22.77
CA VAL A 184 38.82 3.44 -24.18
C VAL A 184 40.21 3.57 -24.79
N THR A 185 40.77 2.45 -25.26
CA THR A 185 42.06 2.43 -25.95
C THR A 185 41.82 2.33 -27.46
N GLY A 186 42.30 3.31 -28.21
CA GLY A 186 42.26 3.27 -29.67
C GLY A 186 43.15 2.15 -30.22
N VAL A 187 42.68 1.45 -31.26
CA VAL A 187 43.42 0.33 -31.89
C VAL A 187 44.38 0.82 -32.99
N GLN A 188 44.18 2.05 -33.48
CA GLN A 188 44.97 2.64 -34.54
C GLN A 188 46.02 3.59 -33.96
N ALA A 189 47.27 3.44 -34.38
CA ALA A 189 48.35 4.33 -33.96
C ALA A 189 48.11 5.74 -34.52
N LEU A 190 48.28 6.76 -33.68
CA LEU A 190 48.25 8.15 -34.11
C LEU A 190 49.55 8.48 -34.87
N THR A 191 49.43 8.86 -36.14
CA THR A 191 50.56 9.23 -37.00
C THR A 191 50.48 10.72 -37.36
N ASN A 192 51.62 11.31 -37.76
CA ASN A 192 51.66 12.71 -38.21
C ASN A 192 50.71 12.96 -39.41
N GLU A 193 50.54 11.97 -40.30
CA GLU A 193 49.60 12.08 -41.42
C GLU A 193 48.14 12.20 -40.96
N ILE A 194 47.76 11.46 -39.90
CA ILE A 194 46.42 11.53 -39.30
C ILE A 194 46.21 12.90 -38.63
N ILE A 195 47.24 13.42 -37.96
CA ILE A 195 47.23 14.75 -37.31
C ILE A 195 47.10 15.87 -38.36
N ASP A 196 47.84 15.78 -39.46
CA ASP A 196 47.84 16.82 -40.49
C ASP A 196 46.53 16.89 -41.30
N ARG A 197 45.74 15.80 -41.28
CA ARG A 197 44.36 15.76 -41.78
C ARG A 197 43.34 16.41 -40.84
N GLY A 198 43.72 16.71 -39.59
CA GLY A 198 42.86 17.42 -38.63
C GLY A 198 41.70 16.57 -38.11
N GLU A 199 41.91 15.27 -37.96
CA GLU A 199 40.93 14.30 -37.47
C GLU A 199 40.40 14.66 -36.07
N GLN A 200 39.11 14.35 -35.85
CA GLN A 200 38.40 14.61 -34.60
C GLN A 200 37.90 13.31 -33.98
N ILE A 201 38.21 13.10 -32.71
CA ILE A 201 37.70 12.00 -31.90
C ILE A 201 36.55 12.56 -31.06
N THR A 202 35.38 11.94 -31.15
CA THR A 202 34.22 12.31 -30.31
C THR A 202 33.76 11.08 -29.54
N ILE A 203 33.72 11.20 -28.22
CA ILE A 203 33.23 10.18 -27.29
C ILE A 203 31.93 10.71 -26.70
N ILE A 204 30.87 9.89 -26.80
CA ILE A 204 29.54 10.20 -26.27
C ILE A 204 29.21 9.13 -25.25
N GLU A 205 29.02 9.53 -23.99
CA GLU A 205 28.53 8.67 -22.91
C GLU A 205 27.34 9.36 -22.24
N ASP A 206 26.18 8.72 -22.33
CA ASP A 206 24.87 9.26 -21.94
C ASP A 206 24.61 10.67 -22.51
N SER A 207 24.71 11.70 -21.67
CA SER A 207 24.47 13.12 -22.01
C SER A 207 25.75 13.96 -22.09
N LYS A 208 26.93 13.33 -22.01
CA LYS A 208 28.22 14.01 -22.05
C LYS A 208 28.94 13.69 -23.35
N THR A 209 29.31 14.75 -24.07
CA THR A 209 30.10 14.68 -25.29
C THR A 209 31.46 15.29 -25.03
N VAL A 210 32.52 14.50 -25.23
CA VAL A 210 33.90 14.98 -25.24
C VAL A 210 34.41 14.89 -26.67
N SER A 211 34.85 16.01 -27.22
CA SER A 211 35.43 16.08 -28.56
C SER A 211 36.87 16.58 -28.46
N PHE A 212 37.79 15.78 -28.98
CA PHE A 212 39.19 16.14 -29.15
C PHE A 212 39.50 16.26 -30.64
N LYS A 213 40.13 17.37 -31.05
CA LYS A 213 40.60 17.56 -32.43
C LYS A 213 42.11 17.65 -32.44
N THR A 214 42.74 16.93 -33.37
CA THR A 214 44.18 16.98 -33.54
C THR A 214 44.66 18.38 -33.97
N ILE A 215 45.78 18.82 -33.39
CA ILE A 215 46.42 20.11 -33.66
C ILE A 215 47.42 19.91 -34.79
N LYS A 216 47.06 20.43 -35.97
CA LYS A 216 47.88 20.32 -37.18
C LYS A 216 49.26 20.98 -37.00
N GLY A 217 50.31 20.31 -37.45
CA GLY A 217 51.69 20.80 -37.36
C GLY A 217 52.39 20.55 -36.00
N GLU A 218 51.72 19.92 -35.05
CA GLU A 218 52.34 19.46 -33.80
C GLU A 218 52.74 17.97 -33.85
N THR A 219 53.63 17.56 -32.95
CA THR A 219 54.07 16.16 -32.87
C THR A 219 52.97 15.25 -32.31
N VAL A 220 53.11 13.95 -32.56
CA VAL A 220 52.25 12.91 -31.97
C VAL A 220 52.20 13.03 -30.44
N GLU A 221 53.33 13.29 -29.80
CA GLU A 221 53.45 13.36 -28.35
C GLU A 221 52.66 14.53 -27.76
N THR A 222 52.73 15.71 -28.38
CA THR A 222 51.97 16.89 -27.91
C THR A 222 50.46 16.67 -28.03
N ASN A 223 50.01 16.07 -29.14
CA ASN A 223 48.61 15.70 -29.33
C ASN A 223 48.13 14.63 -28.33
N LEU A 224 48.97 13.64 -28.01
CA LEU A 224 48.64 12.59 -27.05
C LEU A 224 48.51 13.15 -25.61
N ASN A 225 49.39 14.08 -25.25
CA ASN A 225 49.34 14.78 -23.96
C ASN A 225 48.10 15.67 -23.85
N ALA A 226 47.72 16.35 -24.93
CA ALA A 226 46.51 17.16 -24.98
C ALA A 226 45.23 16.31 -24.87
N LEU A 227 45.21 15.11 -25.49
CA LEU A 227 44.09 14.16 -25.36
C LEU A 227 43.95 13.63 -23.93
N ASN A 228 45.06 13.36 -23.23
CA ASN A 228 45.03 12.89 -21.85
C ASN A 228 44.60 13.97 -20.83
N ALA A 229 44.66 15.25 -21.22
CA ALA A 229 44.25 16.38 -20.39
C ALA A 229 42.79 16.82 -20.60
N ALA A 230 42.15 16.36 -21.68
CA ALA A 230 40.76 16.63 -22.03
C ALA A 230 39.77 15.67 -21.34
#